data_AF-A0A661SQD1-F1
#
_entry.id   AF-A0A661SQD1-F1
#
_cell.length_a   1.000
_cell.length_b   1.000
_cell.length_c   1.000
_cell.angle_alpha   90.00
_cell.angle_beta   90.00
_cell.angle_gamma   90.00
#
_symmetry.space_group_name_H-M   'P 1'
#
loop_
_entity.id
_entity.type
_entity.pdbx_description
1 polymer ?
#
loop_
_entity_poly.entity_id
_entity_poly.type
_entity_poly.pdbx_seq_one_letter_code
_entity_poly.pdbx_strand_id
1 'polypeptide(L)'
;MTQITIQVTFFHPFRVVPWNHRDHRKTDRKYLRGGTFAKWHCTASEGKSGRPYITGTLLRSALFAEIEKLIAFHDPFKCCRGKDKTENGNAKPLFLRRRPRADCDPCGTCPLCLLMGRSDTVRRDAKKQKKDWSVHFCNLREATERSFNWKETAIERIVNRVDPSSGKAKDYMRIWEIDPLVCSQFNGIITINLDTDNAGKVKLLMAAGLAQINILAGSICRADIISEDHDALIKQFMAIDVREPEVSTSFPLQDDELNNAPAGCGDDEISTDQPVGHNLVDRVRISKIAESIEGVFSQEQKAQQLRRMADAIRDLRRSKPDETTLDALPKGKTDKDNSVWDKPLKKDILPSPRMPASEDDDTPTLRKVLKDEINGQEDMWRKFCEALGNSLYDLS
;
A
#
# COMPACT_ATOMS: atom_id res chain seq x y z
N MET A 1 -33.14 2.82 2.62
CA MET A 1 -32.35 1.67 2.14
C MET A 1 -31.89 1.97 0.74
N THR A 2 -30.59 2.07 0.54
CA THR A 2 -29.96 2.45 -0.73
C THR A 2 -29.21 1.26 -1.30
N GLN A 3 -29.39 0.95 -2.58
CA GLN A 3 -28.65 -0.10 -3.27
C GLN A 3 -27.64 0.53 -4.22
N ILE A 4 -26.42 0.03 -4.18
CA ILE A 4 -25.31 0.49 -5.01
C ILE A 4 -24.83 -0.71 -5.82
N THR A 5 -24.83 -0.56 -7.14
CA THR A 5 -24.32 -1.60 -8.03
C THR A 5 -22.84 -1.37 -8.23
N ILE A 6 -22.05 -2.42 -8.00
CA ILE A 6 -20.60 -2.42 -8.14
C ILE A 6 -20.17 -3.39 -9.23
N GLN A 7 -19.06 -3.07 -9.89
CA GLN A 7 -18.40 -3.92 -10.85
C GLN A 7 -16.93 -4.12 -10.45
N VAL A 8 -16.43 -5.34 -10.58
CA VAL A 8 -14.99 -5.64 -10.55
C VAL A 8 -14.59 -6.13 -11.93
N THR A 9 -13.58 -5.49 -12.50
CA THR A 9 -13.00 -5.84 -13.80
C THR A 9 -11.56 -6.32 -13.61
N PHE A 10 -11.27 -7.55 -14.02
CA PHE A 10 -9.92 -8.11 -14.03
C PHE A 10 -9.21 -7.84 -15.35
N PHE A 11 -7.94 -7.49 -15.27
CA PHE A 11 -7.06 -7.25 -16.43
C PHE A 11 -6.01 -8.34 -16.62
N HIS A 12 -5.84 -9.22 -15.64
CA HIS A 12 -4.91 -10.34 -15.67
C HIS A 12 -5.60 -11.62 -15.21
N PRO A 13 -5.03 -12.81 -15.47
CA PRO A 13 -5.58 -14.07 -14.97
C PRO A 13 -5.81 -14.04 -13.47
N PHE A 14 -7.04 -14.31 -13.04
CA PHE A 14 -7.42 -14.27 -11.62
C PHE A 14 -7.53 -15.65 -11.03
N ARG A 15 -7.17 -15.76 -9.74
CA ARG A 15 -7.11 -17.05 -9.06
C ARG A 15 -8.49 -17.49 -8.63
N VAL A 16 -8.78 -18.76 -8.87
CA VAL A 16 -10.05 -19.38 -8.55
C VAL A 16 -9.83 -20.66 -7.75
N VAL A 17 -10.78 -21.00 -6.88
CA VAL A 17 -10.80 -22.28 -6.16
C VAL A 17 -12.18 -22.94 -6.29
N PRO A 18 -12.25 -24.26 -6.54
CA PRO A 18 -13.49 -25.02 -6.43
C PRO A 18 -14.12 -24.80 -5.05
N TRP A 19 -15.42 -24.49 -5.00
CA TRP A 19 -16.12 -24.21 -3.74
C TRP A 19 -17.27 -25.19 -3.49
N ASN A 20 -17.04 -26.47 -3.79
CA ASN A 20 -18.04 -27.54 -3.82
C ASN A 20 -18.09 -28.38 -2.51
N HIS A 21 -16.96 -28.66 -1.86
CA HIS A 21 -16.93 -29.53 -0.66
C HIS A 21 -16.96 -28.72 0.63
N ARG A 22 -18.15 -28.55 1.26
CA ARG A 22 -18.30 -27.78 2.51
C ARG A 22 -17.41 -28.27 3.64
N ASP A 23 -17.29 -29.59 3.82
CA ASP A 23 -16.60 -30.19 4.96
C ASP A 23 -15.07 -30.01 4.87
N HIS A 24 -14.54 -29.91 3.66
CA HIS A 24 -13.10 -29.76 3.43
C HIS A 24 -12.63 -28.30 3.58
N ARG A 25 -13.56 -27.32 3.63
CA ARG A 25 -13.22 -25.89 3.67
C ARG A 25 -12.41 -25.48 4.90
N LYS A 26 -12.52 -26.22 6.00
CA LYS A 26 -11.86 -25.92 7.28
C LYS A 26 -10.58 -26.73 7.51
N THR A 27 -10.39 -27.82 6.78
CA THR A 27 -9.33 -28.80 7.03
C THR A 27 -8.33 -28.89 5.89
N ASP A 28 -8.78 -28.74 4.64
CA ASP A 28 -7.92 -28.83 3.47
C ASP A 28 -7.17 -27.50 3.23
N ARG A 29 -5.83 -27.60 3.21
CA ARG A 29 -4.91 -26.49 2.94
C ARG A 29 -5.24 -25.75 1.64
N LYS A 30 -5.76 -26.42 0.60
CA LYS A 30 -6.16 -25.78 -0.67
C LYS A 30 -7.28 -24.77 -0.45
N TYR A 31 -8.27 -25.11 0.37
CA TYR A 31 -9.40 -24.22 0.67
C TYR A 31 -9.03 -23.10 1.64
N LEU A 32 -8.22 -23.41 2.66
CA LEU A 32 -7.74 -22.42 3.62
C LEU A 32 -6.89 -21.34 2.93
N ARG A 33 -6.02 -21.74 2.00
CA ARG A 33 -5.20 -20.81 1.18
C ARG A 33 -6.04 -20.07 0.15
N GLY A 34 -7.06 -20.73 -0.42
CA GLY A 34 -7.99 -20.14 -1.38
C GLY A 34 -8.96 -19.13 -0.79
N GLY A 35 -8.88 -18.79 0.51
CA GLY A 35 -9.72 -17.79 1.17
C GLY A 35 -9.73 -16.42 0.48
N THR A 36 -8.64 -16.05 -0.18
CA THR A 36 -8.49 -14.78 -0.91
C THR A 36 -8.73 -14.90 -2.42
N PHE A 37 -9.16 -16.06 -2.92
CA PHE A 37 -9.40 -16.30 -4.34
C PHE A 37 -10.89 -16.18 -4.68
N ALA A 38 -11.18 -15.99 -5.96
CA ALA A 38 -12.53 -16.18 -6.49
C ALA A 38 -12.99 -17.62 -6.24
N LYS A 39 -14.30 -17.81 -6.15
CA LYS A 39 -14.90 -19.10 -5.84
C LYS A 39 -15.59 -19.64 -7.07
N TRP A 40 -15.48 -20.94 -7.31
CA TRP A 40 -16.23 -21.61 -8.36
C TRP A 40 -17.43 -22.35 -7.78
N HIS A 41 -18.62 -21.96 -8.19
CA HIS A 41 -19.86 -22.65 -7.86
C HIS A 41 -20.21 -23.65 -8.97
N CYS A 42 -20.24 -24.95 -8.66
CA CYS A 42 -20.67 -25.98 -9.61
C CYS A 42 -22.19 -25.98 -9.73
N THR A 43 -22.71 -25.98 -10.96
CA THR A 43 -24.12 -26.25 -11.25
C THR A 43 -24.35 -27.75 -11.29
N ALA A 44 -25.35 -28.24 -10.57
CA ALA A 44 -25.59 -29.65 -10.33
C ALA A 44 -26.14 -30.37 -11.57
N SER A 45 -25.26 -31.06 -12.30
CA SER A 45 -25.61 -32.26 -13.08
C SER A 45 -24.39 -33.08 -13.45
N GLU A 46 -23.20 -32.48 -13.63
CA GLU A 46 -21.99 -33.23 -14.02
C GLU A 46 -20.68 -32.78 -13.34
N GLY A 47 -20.75 -31.88 -12.35
CA GLY A 47 -19.56 -31.43 -11.59
C GLY A 47 -18.50 -30.65 -12.39
N LYS A 48 -18.67 -30.54 -13.72
CA LYS A 48 -17.74 -29.88 -14.66
C LYS A 48 -18.19 -28.47 -15.05
N SER A 49 -19.49 -28.21 -15.06
CA SER A 49 -20.05 -26.90 -15.35
C SER A 49 -20.22 -26.07 -14.08
N GLY A 50 -19.92 -24.78 -14.16
CA GLY A 50 -20.10 -23.88 -13.05
C GLY A 50 -19.76 -22.45 -13.40
N ARG A 51 -19.69 -21.60 -12.37
CA ARG A 51 -19.47 -20.16 -12.53
C ARG A 51 -18.51 -19.64 -11.47
N PRO A 52 -17.53 -18.80 -11.87
CA PRO A 52 -16.76 -18.06 -10.89
C PRO A 52 -17.65 -16.98 -10.25
N TYR A 53 -17.36 -16.66 -9.00
CA TYR A 53 -17.94 -15.53 -8.29
C TYR A 53 -16.96 -14.97 -7.26
N ILE A 54 -17.06 -13.68 -6.97
CA ILE A 54 -16.27 -13.02 -5.92
C ILE A 54 -17.15 -12.94 -4.68
N THR A 55 -16.66 -13.44 -3.55
CA THR A 55 -17.41 -13.32 -2.29
C THR A 55 -17.47 -11.87 -1.85
N GLY A 56 -18.62 -11.40 -1.35
CA GLY A 56 -18.75 -10.05 -0.80
C GLY A 56 -17.77 -9.80 0.35
N THR A 57 -17.45 -10.84 1.14
CA THR A 57 -16.42 -10.78 2.20
C THR A 57 -15.03 -10.48 1.65
N LEU A 58 -14.67 -11.00 0.47
CA LEU A 58 -13.35 -10.75 -0.13
C LEU A 58 -13.21 -9.29 -0.54
N LEU A 59 -14.21 -8.76 -1.27
CA LEU A 59 -14.25 -7.35 -1.64
C LEU A 59 -14.27 -6.45 -0.41
N ARG A 60 -15.15 -6.72 0.55
CA ARG A 60 -15.24 -5.99 1.83
C ARG A 60 -13.89 -5.94 2.54
N SER A 61 -13.18 -7.06 2.60
CA SER A 61 -11.88 -7.13 3.28
C SER A 61 -10.81 -6.30 2.57
N ALA A 62 -10.79 -6.34 1.22
CA ALA A 62 -9.87 -5.53 0.42
C ALA A 62 -10.18 -4.04 0.57
N LEU A 63 -11.46 -3.67 0.45
CA LEU A 63 -11.94 -2.30 0.63
C LEU A 63 -11.50 -1.73 1.97
N PHE A 64 -11.66 -2.47 3.07
CA PHE A 64 -11.29 -1.98 4.39
C PHE A 64 -9.77 -1.74 4.51
N ALA A 65 -8.96 -2.61 3.91
CA ALA A 65 -7.50 -2.44 3.94
C ALA A 65 -7.08 -1.19 3.18
N GLU A 66 -7.73 -0.87 2.06
CA GLU A 66 -7.43 0.34 1.29
C GLU A 66 -7.99 1.61 1.95
N ILE A 67 -9.19 1.54 2.55
CA ILE A 67 -9.75 2.66 3.33
C ILE A 67 -8.85 3.00 4.52
N GLU A 68 -8.32 2.01 5.23
CA GLU A 68 -7.40 2.26 6.35
C GLU A 68 -6.13 3.00 5.91
N LYS A 69 -5.59 2.67 4.73
CA LYS A 69 -4.46 3.42 4.16
C LYS A 69 -4.89 4.83 3.76
N LEU A 70 -6.04 4.97 3.10
CA LEU A 70 -6.57 6.24 2.64
C LEU A 70 -6.78 7.22 3.81
N ILE A 71 -7.43 6.76 4.88
CA ILE A 71 -7.67 7.54 6.11
C ILE A 71 -6.36 7.97 6.79
N ALA A 72 -5.27 7.20 6.63
CA ALA A 72 -3.98 7.62 7.18
C ALA A 72 -3.41 8.88 6.51
N PHE A 73 -3.89 9.23 5.30
CA PHE A 73 -3.45 10.40 4.54
C PHE A 73 -4.54 11.46 4.38
N HIS A 74 -5.81 11.07 4.27
CA HIS A 74 -6.97 11.94 4.09
C HIS A 74 -8.17 11.38 4.85
N ASP A 75 -8.48 11.99 6.00
CA ASP A 75 -9.60 11.60 6.86
C ASP A 75 -10.59 12.75 7.10
N PRO A 76 -11.38 13.12 6.07
CA PRO A 76 -12.34 14.21 6.18
C PRO A 76 -13.45 13.94 7.22
N PHE A 77 -13.64 12.66 7.60
CA PHE A 77 -14.70 12.24 8.49
C PHE A 77 -14.22 11.95 9.93
N LYS A 78 -12.93 12.14 10.22
CA LYS A 78 -12.32 11.86 11.53
C LYS A 78 -12.65 10.43 12.01
N CYS A 79 -12.47 9.45 11.13
CA CYS A 79 -12.69 8.05 11.41
C CYS A 79 -11.67 7.48 12.40
N CYS A 80 -12.14 6.68 13.35
CA CYS A 80 -11.24 5.87 14.18
C CYS A 80 -10.51 4.80 13.33
N ARG A 81 -9.34 4.32 13.78
CA ARG A 81 -8.51 3.31 13.08
C ARG A 81 -9.05 1.87 13.10
N GLY A 82 -10.37 1.68 13.25
CA GLY A 82 -11.08 0.41 12.97
C GLY A 82 -10.52 -0.87 13.61
N LYS A 83 -10.59 -1.04 14.94
CA LYS A 83 -10.09 -2.26 15.63
C LYS A 83 -11.07 -3.43 15.58
N ASP A 84 -10.82 -4.57 14.91
CA ASP A 84 -11.69 -5.77 14.86
C ASP A 84 -12.30 -6.19 16.21
N LYS A 85 -13.60 -6.55 16.24
CA LYS A 85 -14.27 -7.05 17.45
C LYS A 85 -13.63 -8.40 17.78
N THR A 86 -12.76 -8.44 18.79
CA THR A 86 -12.41 -9.69 19.46
C THR A 86 -13.54 -10.03 20.43
N GLU A 87 -14.07 -11.25 20.36
CA GLU A 87 -15.01 -11.73 21.37
C GLU A 87 -14.33 -11.67 22.76
N ASN A 88 -15.07 -11.20 23.77
CA ASN A 88 -14.59 -11.17 25.15
C ASN A 88 -14.06 -12.56 25.55
N GLY A 89 -12.80 -12.62 25.99
CA GLY A 89 -12.14 -13.86 26.41
C GLY A 89 -11.28 -14.56 25.35
N ASN A 90 -11.36 -14.18 24.07
CA ASN A 90 -10.49 -14.74 23.03
C ASN A 90 -9.42 -13.72 22.62
N ALA A 91 -8.17 -13.95 23.04
CA ALA A 91 -7.01 -13.11 22.69
C ALA A 91 -6.69 -13.04 21.19
N LYS A 92 -7.36 -13.85 20.35
CA LYS A 92 -7.18 -13.93 18.91
C LYS A 92 -8.55 -13.98 18.23
N PRO A 93 -8.86 -13.07 17.27
CA PRO A 93 -10.06 -13.20 16.47
C PRO A 93 -9.99 -14.49 15.63
N LEU A 94 -11.07 -15.27 15.62
CA LEU A 94 -11.15 -16.61 15.00
C LEU A 94 -10.75 -16.63 13.51
N PHE A 95 -10.94 -15.52 12.78
CA PHE A 95 -10.59 -15.41 11.37
C PHE A 95 -10.36 -13.95 10.98
N LEU A 96 -9.22 -13.33 11.32
CA LEU A 96 -8.79 -12.08 10.68
C LEU A 96 -7.26 -11.96 10.70
N ARG A 97 -6.71 -11.42 9.60
CA ARG A 97 -5.30 -11.03 9.48
C ARG A 97 -4.96 -10.11 10.66
N ARG A 98 -3.78 -10.29 11.28
CA ARG A 98 -3.24 -9.32 12.26
C ARG A 98 -3.10 -7.96 11.56
N ARG A 99 -4.06 -7.05 11.76
CA ARG A 99 -3.92 -5.65 11.37
C ARG A 99 -2.98 -4.95 12.37
N PRO A 100 -2.21 -3.93 11.96
CA PRO A 100 -1.43 -3.11 12.89
C PRO A 100 -2.35 -2.62 14.00
N ARG A 101 -1.98 -2.91 15.24
CA ARG A 101 -2.73 -2.46 16.42
C ARG A 101 -2.52 -0.96 16.55
N ALA A 102 -3.60 -0.19 16.56
CA ALA A 102 -3.59 1.16 17.06
C ALA A 102 -4.57 1.24 18.25
N ASP A 103 -4.14 1.92 19.30
CA ASP A 103 -4.87 2.08 20.56
C ASP A 103 -5.91 3.19 20.45
N CYS A 104 -6.92 3.02 19.60
CA CYS A 104 -8.13 3.82 19.68
C CYS A 104 -9.35 2.93 19.89
N ASP A 105 -10.22 3.31 20.83
CA ASP A 105 -11.49 2.65 21.00
C ASP A 105 -12.42 2.96 19.82
N PRO A 106 -13.10 1.95 19.26
CA PRO A 106 -14.02 2.17 18.15
C PRO A 106 -15.20 3.00 18.63
N CYS A 107 -15.43 4.16 18.00
CA CYS A 107 -16.54 5.07 18.37
C CYS A 107 -17.92 4.52 17.96
N GLY A 108 -17.97 3.56 17.02
CA GLY A 108 -19.23 2.93 16.57
C GLY A 108 -20.09 3.78 15.63
N THR A 109 -19.78 5.07 15.48
CA THR A 109 -20.62 6.03 14.74
C THR A 109 -19.94 6.63 13.51
N CYS A 110 -18.60 6.55 13.38
CA CYS A 110 -17.93 7.09 12.20
C CYS A 110 -18.27 6.29 10.94
N PRO A 111 -18.13 6.88 9.72
CA PRO A 111 -18.44 6.19 8.47
C PRO A 111 -17.71 4.85 8.30
N LEU A 112 -16.46 4.74 8.73
CA LEU A 112 -15.73 3.46 8.74
C LEU A 112 -16.37 2.44 9.71
N CYS A 113 -16.75 2.84 10.92
CA CYS A 113 -17.43 1.95 11.87
C CYS A 113 -18.79 1.46 11.35
N LEU A 114 -19.57 2.34 10.72
CA LEU A 114 -20.84 2.01 10.09
C LEU A 114 -20.64 1.05 8.92
N LEU A 115 -19.65 1.31 8.06
CA LEU A 115 -19.28 0.44 6.95
C LEU A 115 -18.80 -0.95 7.45
N MET A 116 -18.10 -0.99 8.58
CA MET A 116 -17.71 -2.23 9.26
C MET A 116 -18.86 -2.93 9.99
N GLY A 117 -20.02 -2.31 10.15
CA GLY A 117 -21.15 -2.87 10.91
C GLY A 117 -20.84 -3.03 12.40
N ARG A 118 -20.19 -2.04 13.03
CA ARG A 118 -19.79 -2.11 14.44
C ARG A 118 -20.97 -2.08 15.39
N SER A 119 -21.98 -1.31 15.04
CA SER A 119 -23.21 -1.18 15.83
C SER A 119 -24.26 -2.23 15.44
N ASP A 120 -23.95 -3.09 14.45
CA ASP A 120 -24.86 -4.14 14.02
C ASP A 120 -25.04 -5.20 15.13
N THR A 121 -26.29 -5.50 15.44
CA THR A 121 -26.69 -6.48 16.46
C THR A 121 -26.77 -7.91 15.92
N VAL A 122 -26.48 -8.10 14.62
CA VAL A 122 -26.61 -9.38 13.92
C VAL A 122 -25.60 -10.41 14.45
N ARG A 123 -25.99 -11.18 15.47
CA ARG A 123 -25.35 -12.46 15.80
C ARG A 123 -25.78 -13.51 14.76
N ARG A 124 -24.85 -14.41 14.40
CA ARG A 124 -25.04 -15.45 13.36
C ARG A 124 -26.22 -16.41 13.60
N ASP A 125 -26.85 -16.41 14.79
CA ASP A 125 -27.76 -17.48 15.21
C ASP A 125 -29.25 -17.10 15.33
N ALA A 126 -29.68 -15.86 15.07
CA ALA A 126 -31.08 -15.48 15.21
C ALA A 126 -31.87 -15.60 13.89
N LYS A 127 -32.46 -16.77 13.63
CA LYS A 127 -33.33 -17.07 12.47
C LYS A 127 -34.60 -16.18 12.33
N LYS A 128 -34.85 -15.18 13.18
CA LYS A 128 -36.16 -14.48 13.23
C LYS A 128 -36.17 -12.98 13.58
N GLN A 129 -35.05 -12.27 13.73
CA GLN A 129 -35.10 -10.82 13.98
C GLN A 129 -34.85 -10.01 12.69
N LYS A 130 -35.63 -8.92 12.52
CA LYS A 130 -35.38 -7.88 11.52
C LYS A 130 -33.91 -7.52 11.62
N LYS A 131 -33.17 -7.71 10.52
CA LYS A 131 -31.72 -7.64 10.56
C LYS A 131 -31.30 -6.17 10.58
N ASP A 132 -30.90 -5.67 11.75
CA ASP A 132 -30.24 -4.37 11.88
C ASP A 132 -28.77 -4.49 11.47
N TRP A 133 -28.53 -4.54 10.15
CA TRP A 133 -27.19 -4.34 9.58
C TRP A 133 -27.10 -2.97 8.93
N SER A 134 -25.93 -2.34 9.04
CA SER A 134 -25.65 -1.03 8.46
C SER A 134 -25.34 -1.14 6.96
N VAL A 135 -24.39 -2.03 6.60
CA VAL A 135 -23.95 -2.24 5.22
C VAL A 135 -23.77 -3.72 4.92
N HIS A 136 -24.39 -4.17 3.82
CA HIS A 136 -24.32 -5.55 3.35
C HIS A 136 -23.64 -5.66 1.98
N PHE A 137 -22.67 -6.57 1.86
CA PHE A 137 -21.96 -6.87 0.62
C PHE A 137 -22.45 -8.22 0.06
N CYS A 138 -23.20 -8.18 -1.04
CA CYS A 138 -23.54 -9.40 -1.77
C CYS A 138 -22.31 -9.99 -2.47
N ASN A 139 -22.41 -11.26 -2.87
CA ASN A 139 -21.42 -11.85 -3.76
C ASN A 139 -21.55 -11.24 -5.16
N LEU A 140 -20.43 -11.00 -5.82
CA LEU A 140 -20.40 -10.51 -7.19
C LEU A 140 -20.41 -11.72 -8.13
N ARG A 141 -21.33 -11.71 -9.08
CA ARG A 141 -21.49 -12.75 -10.09
C ARG A 141 -20.84 -12.29 -11.38
N GLU A 142 -20.34 -13.26 -12.14
CA GLU A 142 -19.87 -12.98 -13.50
C GLU A 142 -21.00 -12.34 -14.33
N ALA A 143 -20.66 -11.27 -15.05
CA ALA A 143 -21.63 -10.33 -15.62
C ALA A 143 -22.52 -10.94 -16.72
N THR A 144 -22.02 -11.91 -17.50
CA THR A 144 -22.79 -12.55 -18.57
C THR A 144 -23.71 -13.66 -18.08
N GLU A 145 -23.59 -14.05 -16.80
CA GLU A 145 -24.31 -15.16 -16.21
C GLU A 145 -24.25 -16.44 -17.05
N ARG A 146 -23.14 -16.68 -17.74
CA ARG A 146 -22.93 -17.91 -18.51
C ARG A 146 -22.35 -19.01 -17.63
N SER A 147 -22.63 -20.25 -17.97
CA SER A 147 -22.00 -21.41 -17.33
C SER A 147 -20.77 -21.82 -18.12
N PHE A 148 -19.71 -22.16 -17.40
CA PHE A 148 -18.39 -22.47 -17.95
C PHE A 148 -17.99 -23.90 -17.60
N ASN A 149 -17.24 -24.56 -18.47
CA ASN A 149 -16.59 -25.83 -18.16
C ASN A 149 -15.26 -25.57 -17.45
N TRP A 150 -15.08 -26.11 -16.24
CA TRP A 150 -13.86 -25.93 -15.44
C TRP A 150 -12.59 -26.32 -16.21
N LYS A 151 -12.60 -27.46 -16.92
CA LYS A 151 -11.41 -27.98 -17.61
C LYS A 151 -10.97 -27.14 -18.79
N GLU A 152 -11.91 -26.43 -19.41
CA GLU A 152 -11.66 -25.56 -20.57
C GLU A 152 -11.31 -24.13 -20.14
N THR A 153 -11.83 -23.69 -18.98
CA THR A 153 -11.73 -22.29 -18.54
C THR A 153 -10.62 -22.06 -17.53
N ALA A 154 -10.41 -23.00 -16.60
CA ALA A 154 -9.43 -22.85 -15.53
C ALA A 154 -8.13 -23.56 -15.89
N ILE A 155 -7.01 -22.84 -15.77
CA ILE A 155 -5.67 -23.34 -16.06
C ILE A 155 -4.94 -23.56 -14.73
N GLU A 156 -4.38 -24.75 -14.52
CA GLU A 156 -3.54 -25.02 -13.35
C GLU A 156 -2.14 -24.44 -13.57
N ARG A 157 -1.64 -23.68 -12.60
CA ARG A 157 -0.28 -23.15 -12.58
C ARG A 157 0.41 -23.47 -11.27
N ILE A 158 1.73 -23.63 -11.36
CA ILE A 158 2.60 -23.74 -10.19
C ILE A 158 3.23 -22.38 -9.95
N VAL A 159 2.99 -21.81 -8.77
CA VAL A 159 3.59 -20.54 -8.33
C VAL A 159 4.52 -20.77 -7.16
N ASN A 160 5.65 -20.07 -7.17
CA ASN A 160 6.64 -20.09 -6.10
C ASN A 160 6.39 -18.91 -5.17
N ARG A 161 6.40 -19.16 -3.86
CA ARG A 161 6.54 -18.10 -2.87
C ARG A 161 8.02 -17.84 -2.68
N VAL A 162 8.46 -16.68 -3.13
CA VAL A 162 9.83 -16.23 -2.98
C VAL A 162 9.94 -15.44 -1.68
N ASP A 163 10.97 -15.74 -0.90
CA ASP A 163 11.34 -14.93 0.24
C ASP A 163 11.95 -13.60 -0.22
N PRO A 164 11.36 -12.44 0.08
CA PRO A 164 11.85 -11.18 -0.45
C PRO A 164 13.28 -10.86 -0.02
N SER A 165 13.68 -11.27 1.18
CA SER A 165 15.02 -10.99 1.72
C SER A 165 16.12 -11.87 1.13
N SER A 166 15.83 -13.14 0.82
CA SER A 166 16.83 -14.09 0.31
C SER A 166 16.72 -14.39 -1.18
N GLY A 167 15.61 -14.00 -1.84
CA GLY A 167 15.31 -14.34 -3.22
C GLY A 167 15.08 -15.84 -3.46
N LYS A 168 15.07 -16.67 -2.40
CA LYS A 168 14.90 -18.11 -2.49
C LYS A 168 13.43 -18.49 -2.49
N ALA A 169 13.06 -19.48 -3.30
CA ALA A 169 11.75 -20.09 -3.23
C ALA A 169 11.60 -20.84 -1.88
N LYS A 170 10.65 -20.40 -1.05
CA LYS A 170 10.31 -21.05 0.23
C LYS A 170 9.45 -22.30 0.02
N ASP A 171 8.48 -22.20 -0.87
CA ASP A 171 7.61 -23.30 -1.29
C ASP A 171 7.00 -23.00 -2.66
N TYR A 172 6.47 -24.04 -3.30
CA TYR A 172 5.63 -23.93 -4.47
C TYR A 172 4.19 -24.33 -4.11
N MET A 173 3.23 -23.80 -4.86
CA MET A 173 1.84 -24.20 -4.72
C MET A 173 1.15 -24.22 -6.07
N ARG A 174 0.21 -25.15 -6.20
CA ARG A 174 -0.68 -25.24 -7.35
C ARG A 174 -1.87 -24.31 -7.13
N ILE A 175 -2.13 -23.47 -8.11
CA ILE A 175 -3.28 -22.57 -8.16
C ILE A 175 -4.01 -22.79 -9.48
N TRP A 176 -5.29 -22.42 -9.50
CA TRP A 176 -6.07 -22.36 -10.72
C TRP A 176 -6.32 -20.91 -11.07
N GLU A 177 -6.14 -20.56 -12.32
CA GLU A 177 -6.36 -19.22 -12.85
C GLU A 177 -7.37 -19.26 -14.00
N ILE A 178 -8.14 -18.19 -14.15
CA ILE A 178 -9.02 -17.98 -15.29
C ILE A 178 -8.55 -16.74 -16.01
N ASP A 179 -8.41 -16.84 -17.33
CA ASP A 179 -8.00 -15.73 -18.18
C ASP A 179 -9.12 -14.67 -18.28
N PRO A 180 -8.80 -13.36 -18.16
CA PRO A 180 -9.79 -12.29 -18.28
C PRO A 180 -10.51 -12.28 -19.63
N LEU A 181 -9.91 -12.80 -20.71
CA LEU A 181 -10.56 -12.96 -22.02
C LEU A 181 -11.77 -13.91 -21.94
N VAL A 182 -11.75 -14.87 -21.00
CA VAL A 182 -12.89 -15.75 -20.74
C VAL A 182 -13.85 -15.12 -19.73
N CYS A 183 -13.36 -14.42 -18.72
CA CYS A 183 -14.21 -13.84 -17.68
C CYS A 183 -13.50 -12.67 -17.03
N SER A 184 -13.88 -11.44 -17.37
CA SER A 184 -13.23 -10.25 -16.80
C SER A 184 -14.11 -9.51 -15.79
N GLN A 185 -15.44 -9.52 -15.97
CA GLN A 185 -16.35 -8.63 -15.26
C GLN A 185 -17.26 -9.34 -14.27
N PHE A 186 -17.35 -8.80 -13.07
CA PHE A 186 -18.18 -9.31 -11.99
C PHE A 186 -19.04 -8.19 -11.38
N ASN A 187 -20.35 -8.36 -11.37
CA ASN A 187 -21.29 -7.39 -10.84
C ASN A 187 -21.88 -7.85 -9.51
N GLY A 188 -22.05 -6.93 -8.57
CA GLY A 188 -22.71 -7.20 -7.30
C GLY A 188 -23.42 -5.98 -6.75
N ILE A 189 -24.13 -6.17 -5.64
CA ILE A 189 -24.90 -5.12 -4.98
C ILE A 189 -24.35 -4.94 -3.57
N ILE A 190 -24.09 -3.68 -3.21
CA ILE A 190 -23.87 -3.26 -1.83
C ILE A 190 -25.14 -2.56 -1.37
N THR A 191 -25.67 -2.96 -0.22
CA THR A 191 -26.86 -2.34 0.35
C THR A 191 -26.50 -1.56 1.61
N ILE A 192 -26.98 -0.32 1.68
CA ILE A 192 -26.79 0.59 2.81
C ILE A 192 -28.14 0.84 3.48
N ASN A 193 -28.21 0.54 4.77
CA ASN A 193 -29.39 0.73 5.60
C ASN A 193 -29.06 1.71 6.74
N LEU A 194 -28.85 2.96 6.35
CA LEU A 194 -28.53 4.10 7.21
C LEU A 194 -29.45 5.26 6.85
N ASP A 195 -29.53 6.27 7.70
CA ASP A 195 -30.12 7.56 7.36
C ASP A 195 -29.34 8.23 6.20
N THR A 196 -29.97 9.21 5.55
CA THR A 196 -29.45 9.82 4.31
C THR A 196 -28.07 10.45 4.48
N ASP A 197 -27.79 11.08 5.61
CA ASP A 197 -26.50 11.75 5.87
C ASP A 197 -25.39 10.70 6.03
N ASN A 198 -25.59 9.72 6.90
CA ASN A 198 -24.62 8.64 7.09
C ASN A 198 -24.45 7.79 5.84
N ALA A 199 -25.52 7.53 5.09
CA ALA A 199 -25.45 6.81 3.83
C ALA A 199 -24.59 7.57 2.79
N GLY A 200 -24.69 8.90 2.73
CA GLY A 200 -23.86 9.75 1.88
C GLY A 200 -22.38 9.65 2.23
N LYS A 201 -22.03 9.83 3.51
CA LYS A 201 -20.65 9.73 3.99
C LYS A 201 -20.03 8.35 3.75
N VAL A 202 -20.78 7.29 4.04
CA VAL A 202 -20.35 5.90 3.77
C VAL A 202 -20.15 5.66 2.28
N LYS A 203 -21.03 6.20 1.43
CA LYS A 203 -20.91 6.07 -0.03
C LYS A 203 -19.64 6.74 -0.55
N LEU A 204 -19.35 7.97 -0.12
CA LEU A 204 -18.14 8.70 -0.51
C LEU A 204 -16.86 7.95 -0.10
N LEU A 205 -16.80 7.52 1.16
CA LEU A 205 -15.66 6.75 1.68
C LEU A 205 -15.48 5.42 0.93
N MET A 206 -16.59 4.74 0.63
CA MET A 206 -16.58 3.49 -0.13
C MET A 206 -16.10 3.70 -1.57
N ALA A 207 -16.56 4.76 -2.25
CA ALA A 207 -16.14 5.10 -3.61
C ALA A 207 -14.63 5.33 -3.68
N ALA A 208 -14.09 6.14 -2.77
CA ALA A 208 -12.66 6.41 -2.70
C ALA A 208 -11.87 5.14 -2.36
N GLY A 209 -12.34 4.32 -1.42
CA GLY A 209 -11.71 3.05 -1.06
C GLY A 209 -11.71 2.01 -2.19
N LEU A 210 -12.81 1.89 -2.94
CA LEU A 210 -12.91 0.95 -4.08
C LEU A 210 -11.92 1.32 -5.18
N ALA A 211 -11.74 2.61 -5.45
CA ALA A 211 -10.80 3.11 -6.46
C ALA A 211 -9.34 2.76 -6.17
N GLN A 212 -8.99 2.52 -4.90
CA GLN A 212 -7.64 2.10 -4.49
C GLN A 212 -7.40 0.60 -4.61
N ILE A 213 -8.44 -0.22 -4.82
CA ILE A 213 -8.29 -1.68 -4.95
C ILE A 213 -7.69 -2.00 -6.32
N ASN A 214 -6.39 -2.24 -6.36
CA ASN A 214 -5.66 -2.63 -7.55
C ASN A 214 -5.43 -4.15 -7.68
N ILE A 215 -5.58 -4.90 -6.59
CA ILE A 215 -5.40 -6.36 -6.57
C ILE A 215 -6.55 -7.04 -5.83
N LEU A 216 -7.22 -7.97 -6.51
CA LEU A 216 -8.23 -8.84 -5.94
C LEU A 216 -8.07 -10.25 -6.51
N ALA A 217 -8.38 -11.29 -5.73
CA ALA A 217 -8.21 -12.68 -6.18
C ALA A 217 -6.80 -12.99 -6.77
N GLY A 218 -5.76 -12.27 -6.32
CA GLY A 218 -4.39 -12.44 -6.81
C GLY A 218 -4.12 -11.89 -8.21
N SER A 219 -5.02 -11.08 -8.75
CA SER A 219 -4.90 -10.45 -10.08
C SER A 219 -5.11 -8.95 -10.01
N ILE A 220 -4.56 -8.25 -11.01
CA ILE A 220 -4.77 -6.82 -11.22
C ILE A 220 -6.23 -6.59 -11.63
N CYS A 221 -6.89 -5.69 -10.90
CA CYS A 221 -8.29 -5.36 -11.13
C CYS A 221 -8.57 -3.88 -10.93
N ARG A 222 -9.77 -3.48 -11.35
CA ARG A 222 -10.42 -2.22 -10.99
C ARG A 222 -11.78 -2.53 -10.38
N ALA A 223 -12.16 -1.83 -9.32
CA ALA A 223 -13.44 -1.97 -8.66
C ALA A 223 -14.18 -0.64 -8.71
N ASP A 224 -15.34 -0.63 -9.37
CA ASP A 224 -16.12 0.58 -9.63
C ASP A 224 -17.54 0.52 -9.09
N ILE A 225 -18.09 1.70 -8.76
CA ILE A 225 -19.53 1.89 -8.62
C ILE A 225 -20.09 2.19 -10.01
N ILE A 226 -21.06 1.40 -10.47
CA ILE A 226 -21.67 1.56 -11.82
C ILE A 226 -23.12 2.06 -11.76
N SER A 227 -23.72 2.14 -10.58
CA SER A 227 -25.06 2.73 -10.41
C SER A 227 -25.05 4.26 -10.40
N GLU A 228 -23.89 4.89 -10.24
CA GLU A 228 -23.69 6.34 -10.08
C GLU A 228 -22.34 6.74 -10.71
N ASP A 229 -22.09 8.04 -10.86
CA ASP A 229 -20.79 8.55 -11.32
C ASP A 229 -19.73 8.37 -10.21
N HIS A 230 -18.92 7.33 -10.36
CA HIS A 230 -17.87 6.99 -9.40
C HIS A 230 -16.82 8.10 -9.29
N ASP A 231 -16.37 8.68 -10.41
CA ASP A 231 -15.34 9.71 -10.41
C ASP A 231 -15.85 10.99 -9.72
N ALA A 232 -17.14 11.33 -9.89
CA ALA A 232 -17.77 12.41 -9.15
C ALA A 232 -17.79 12.14 -7.64
N LEU A 233 -18.10 10.92 -7.20
CA LEU A 233 -18.06 10.56 -5.78
C LEU A 233 -16.64 10.65 -5.19
N ILE A 234 -15.63 10.24 -5.94
CA ILE A 234 -14.22 10.36 -5.52
C ILE A 234 -13.85 11.84 -5.40
N LYS A 235 -14.18 12.66 -6.41
CA LYS A 235 -13.91 14.11 -6.37
C LYS A 235 -14.59 14.77 -5.19
N GLN A 236 -15.85 14.42 -4.90
CA GLN A 236 -16.58 14.91 -3.73
C GLN A 236 -15.86 14.51 -2.43
N PHE A 237 -15.41 13.27 -2.30
CA PHE A 237 -14.65 12.83 -1.12
C PHE A 237 -13.33 13.60 -0.93
N MET A 238 -12.60 13.85 -2.02
CA MET A 238 -11.33 14.59 -1.98
C MET A 238 -11.52 16.09 -1.74
N ALA A 239 -12.66 16.66 -2.15
CA ALA A 239 -12.99 18.07 -1.97
C ALA A 239 -13.51 18.41 -0.56
N ILE A 240 -13.77 17.41 0.29
CA ILE A 240 -14.09 17.69 1.69
C ILE A 240 -12.80 18.11 2.37
N ASP A 241 -12.65 19.42 2.57
CA ASP A 241 -11.51 19.99 3.28
C ASP A 241 -11.37 19.33 4.65
N VAL A 242 -10.17 18.82 4.92
CA VAL A 242 -9.72 18.57 6.29
C VAL A 242 -9.41 19.94 6.87
N ARG A 243 -10.44 20.72 7.21
CA ARG A 243 -10.23 21.89 8.07
C ARG A 243 -9.64 21.36 9.36
N GLU A 244 -8.36 21.63 9.56
CA GLU A 244 -7.74 21.52 10.87
C GLU A 244 -8.69 22.21 11.85
N PRO A 245 -9.07 21.58 12.97
CA PRO A 245 -9.51 22.40 14.08
C PRO A 245 -8.35 23.36 14.36
N GLU A 246 -8.63 24.67 14.37
CA GLU A 246 -7.74 25.66 14.98
C GLU A 246 -7.56 25.26 16.44
N VAL A 247 -6.57 24.40 16.69
CA VAL A 247 -6.14 24.06 18.02
C VAL A 247 -5.03 25.05 18.33
N SER A 248 -5.45 26.20 18.84
CA SER A 248 -4.67 27.00 19.76
C SER A 248 -4.42 26.20 21.04
N THR A 249 -3.58 25.17 20.96
CA THR A 249 -2.88 24.63 22.14
C THR A 249 -1.54 25.31 22.19
N SER A 250 -1.53 26.47 22.85
CA SER A 250 -0.41 26.85 23.68
C SER A 250 -0.05 25.64 24.55
N PHE A 251 1.11 25.04 24.27
CA PHE A 251 1.77 24.20 25.25
C PHE A 251 2.15 25.10 26.44
N PRO A 252 1.66 24.84 27.67
CA PRO A 252 2.33 25.39 28.83
C PRO A 252 3.59 24.55 29.02
N LEU A 253 4.72 25.06 28.55
CA LEU A 253 6.00 24.66 29.09
C LEU A 253 6.02 25.12 30.55
N GLN A 254 6.11 24.15 31.46
CA GLN A 254 6.49 24.41 32.84
C GLN A 254 7.96 24.85 32.82
N ASP A 255 8.18 26.14 33.03
CA ASP A 255 9.47 26.68 33.44
C ASP A 255 9.66 26.33 34.92
N ASP A 256 10.69 25.52 35.21
CA ASP A 256 11.39 25.59 36.49
C ASP A 256 12.67 26.42 36.29
N GLU A 257 12.76 27.40 37.17
CA GLU A 257 13.77 28.42 37.43
C GLU A 257 15.24 28.02 37.15
N LEU A 258 16.01 28.94 36.53
CA LEU A 258 17.24 29.46 37.15
C LEU A 258 17.77 30.73 36.44
N ASN A 259 17.51 31.87 37.11
CA ASN A 259 18.43 32.95 37.45
C ASN A 259 19.23 33.75 36.39
N ASN A 260 18.93 35.06 36.46
CA ASN A 260 19.83 36.22 36.56
C ASN A 260 20.36 36.92 35.29
N ALA A 261 19.76 38.12 35.13
CA ALA A 261 20.08 39.36 34.40
C ALA A 261 21.57 39.80 34.39
N PRO A 262 21.99 40.91 33.71
CA PRO A 262 21.15 41.99 33.14
C PRO A 262 21.55 42.60 31.77
N ALA A 263 20.56 43.32 31.23
CA ALA A 263 20.61 44.59 30.50
C ALA A 263 21.84 44.95 29.63
N GLY A 264 21.57 45.13 28.34
CA GLY A 264 22.43 45.87 27.42
C GLY A 264 21.62 46.37 26.23
N CYS A 265 21.41 47.68 26.19
CA CYS A 265 20.71 48.46 25.18
C CYS A 265 21.51 48.48 23.87
N GLY A 266 20.82 48.56 22.73
CA GLY A 266 21.46 48.82 21.44
C GLY A 266 20.45 48.84 20.31
N ASP A 267 19.94 50.04 20.01
CA ASP A 267 19.40 50.38 18.71
C ASP A 267 20.51 50.22 17.67
N ASP A 268 20.24 49.61 16.51
CA ASP A 268 20.60 50.17 15.21
C ASP A 268 20.25 49.25 14.03
N GLU A 269 19.71 49.92 13.01
CA GLU A 269 19.90 49.72 11.58
C GLU A 269 19.33 48.49 10.85
N ILE A 270 18.32 48.84 10.05
CA ILE A 270 17.95 48.29 8.74
C ILE A 270 19.17 47.74 8.00
N SER A 271 19.25 46.42 7.85
CA SER A 271 19.98 45.78 6.76
C SER A 271 19.02 44.93 5.93
N THR A 272 18.73 45.44 4.74
CA THR A 272 18.20 44.67 3.61
C THR A 272 19.26 43.68 3.16
N ASP A 273 19.19 42.44 3.64
CA ASP A 273 19.88 41.32 3.01
C ASP A 273 18.90 40.16 2.79
N GLN A 274 18.78 39.80 1.52
CA GLN A 274 17.98 38.69 1.03
C GLN A 274 18.38 37.39 1.71
N PRO A 275 17.44 36.47 2.02
CA PRO A 275 17.81 35.13 2.39
C PRO A 275 18.30 34.40 1.13
N VAL A 276 19.62 34.36 0.95
CA VAL A 276 20.30 33.46 0.02
C VAL A 276 19.87 32.04 0.38
N GLY A 277 19.23 31.39 -0.60
CA GLY A 277 18.51 30.13 -0.43
C GLY A 277 19.37 28.99 0.13
N HIS A 278 19.04 28.54 1.33
CA HIS A 278 19.49 27.26 1.83
C HIS A 278 18.72 26.11 1.17
N ASN A 279 19.44 25.40 0.28
CA ASN A 279 19.32 23.97 -0.01
C ASN A 279 18.02 23.46 -0.66
N LEU A 280 17.75 23.92 -1.88
CA LEU A 280 17.23 23.01 -2.90
C LEU A 280 18.32 21.96 -3.16
N VAL A 281 18.03 20.68 -2.97
CA VAL A 281 18.96 19.57 -3.27
C VAL A 281 19.68 19.87 -4.59
N ASP A 282 21.01 19.97 -4.57
CA ASP A 282 21.82 20.38 -5.71
C ASP A 282 21.59 19.42 -6.89
N ARG A 283 20.68 19.81 -7.78
CA ARG A 283 20.22 18.98 -8.89
C ARG A 283 21.37 18.64 -9.83
N VAL A 284 22.34 19.55 -9.98
CA VAL A 284 23.52 19.33 -10.82
C VAL A 284 24.39 18.23 -10.23
N ARG A 285 24.59 18.24 -8.91
CA ARG A 285 25.29 17.17 -8.19
C ARG A 285 24.59 15.82 -8.29
N ILE A 286 23.26 15.80 -8.16
CA ILE A 286 22.48 14.55 -8.29
C ILE A 286 22.55 13.96 -9.69
N SER A 287 22.40 14.78 -10.74
CA SER A 287 22.50 14.30 -12.12
C SER A 287 23.86 13.66 -12.39
N LYS A 288 24.95 14.26 -11.90
CA LYS A 288 26.31 13.70 -12.03
C LYS A 288 26.47 12.35 -11.33
N ILE A 289 25.86 12.18 -10.15
CA ILE A 289 25.85 10.89 -9.45
C ILE A 289 25.06 9.86 -10.27
N ALA A 290 23.91 10.24 -10.83
CA ALA A 290 23.08 9.35 -11.66
C ALA A 290 23.81 8.88 -12.93
N GLU A 291 24.49 9.79 -13.64
CA GLU A 291 25.33 9.48 -14.82
C GLU A 291 26.51 8.54 -14.45
N SER A 292 27.09 8.75 -13.26
CA SER A 292 28.16 7.88 -12.76
C SER A 292 27.66 6.45 -12.49
N ILE A 293 26.46 6.30 -11.93
CA ILE A 293 25.80 5.00 -11.70
C ILE A 293 25.44 4.33 -13.02
N GLU A 294 24.94 5.10 -13.99
CA GLU A 294 24.65 4.64 -15.34
C GLU A 294 25.88 4.01 -16.02
N GLY A 295 27.06 4.60 -15.81
CA GLY A 295 28.33 4.10 -16.32
C GLY A 295 28.77 2.73 -15.79
N VAL A 296 28.12 2.20 -14.75
CA VAL A 296 28.43 0.89 -14.13
C VAL A 296 27.76 -0.29 -14.86
N PHE A 297 26.67 -0.03 -15.59
CA PHE A 297 25.85 -1.09 -16.18
C PHE A 297 26.21 -1.38 -17.64
N SER A 298 26.17 -2.65 -18.03
CA SER A 298 26.37 -3.10 -19.42
C SER A 298 25.16 -2.76 -20.30
N GLN A 299 25.39 -2.33 -21.55
CA GLN A 299 24.38 -1.86 -22.50
C GLN A 299 23.16 -2.79 -22.65
N GLU A 300 23.38 -4.11 -22.67
CA GLU A 300 22.34 -5.12 -22.97
C GLU A 300 21.21 -5.20 -21.92
N GLN A 301 21.44 -4.74 -20.68
CA GLN A 301 20.45 -4.74 -19.59
C GLN A 301 20.38 -3.41 -18.82
N LYS A 302 21.02 -2.37 -19.37
CA LYS A 302 21.24 -1.08 -18.71
C LYS A 302 19.95 -0.44 -18.20
N ALA A 303 18.95 -0.29 -19.05
CA ALA A 303 17.65 0.30 -18.72
C ALA A 303 16.94 -0.41 -17.55
N GLN A 304 16.89 -1.76 -17.59
CA GLN A 304 16.23 -2.52 -16.54
C GLN A 304 17.01 -2.48 -15.22
N GLN A 305 18.34 -2.51 -15.28
CA GLN A 305 19.19 -2.42 -14.10
C GLN A 305 19.14 -1.03 -13.46
N LEU A 306 19.05 0.04 -14.27
CA LEU A 306 18.83 1.41 -13.79
C LEU A 306 17.50 1.57 -13.07
N ARG A 307 16.39 1.05 -13.63
CA ARG A 307 15.08 1.10 -12.95
C ARG A 307 15.09 0.38 -11.60
N ARG A 308 15.71 -0.81 -11.55
CA ARG A 308 15.86 -1.55 -10.29
C ARG A 308 16.71 -0.79 -9.27
N MET A 309 17.76 -0.11 -9.72
CA MET A 309 18.60 0.73 -8.87
C MET A 309 17.84 1.97 -8.38
N ALA A 310 17.08 2.62 -9.26
CA ALA A 310 16.22 3.75 -8.92
C ALA A 310 15.21 3.36 -7.84
N ASP A 311 14.53 2.21 -7.98
CA ASP A 311 13.60 1.70 -6.97
C ASP A 311 14.29 1.43 -5.64
N ALA A 312 15.46 0.78 -5.67
CA ALA A 312 16.23 0.47 -4.47
C ALA A 312 16.65 1.75 -3.71
N ILE A 313 17.13 2.78 -4.42
CA ILE A 313 17.49 4.07 -3.85
C ILE A 313 16.24 4.80 -3.31
N ARG A 314 15.10 4.74 -4.01
CA ARG A 314 13.86 5.34 -3.50
C ARG A 314 13.32 4.63 -2.27
N ASP A 315 13.55 3.32 -2.13
CA ASP A 315 13.14 2.59 -0.93
C ASP A 315 14.04 2.93 0.29
N LEU A 316 15.31 3.29 0.06
CA LEU A 316 16.21 3.75 1.14
C LEU A 316 15.70 4.98 1.89
N ARG A 317 14.84 5.80 1.26
CA ARG A 317 14.20 6.96 1.91
C ARG A 317 13.34 6.61 3.13
N ARG A 318 12.90 5.35 3.25
CA ARG A 318 12.07 4.85 4.35
C ARG A 318 12.90 4.43 5.56
N SER A 319 14.19 4.24 5.37
CA SER A 319 15.14 3.86 6.40
C SER A 319 15.78 5.12 6.99
N LYS A 320 16.22 5.04 8.25
CA LYS A 320 17.02 6.11 8.81
C LYS A 320 18.35 6.21 8.05
N PRO A 321 18.88 7.42 7.81
CA PRO A 321 20.19 7.62 7.22
C PRO A 321 21.29 7.27 8.24
N ASP A 322 21.32 6.04 8.73
CA ASP A 322 22.38 5.57 9.60
C ASP A 322 23.37 4.71 8.79
N GLU A 323 24.65 4.75 9.18
CA GLU A 323 25.70 3.95 8.54
C GLU A 323 25.34 2.46 8.58
N THR A 324 24.63 2.02 9.62
CA THR A 324 24.18 0.63 9.79
C THR A 324 23.26 0.17 8.66
N THR A 325 22.38 1.03 8.15
CA THR A 325 21.48 0.71 7.03
C THR A 325 22.27 0.54 5.73
N LEU A 326 23.21 1.46 5.46
CA LEU A 326 24.04 1.38 4.26
C LEU A 326 25.05 0.24 4.34
N ASP A 327 25.56 -0.11 5.51
CA ASP A 327 26.46 -1.27 5.71
C ASP A 327 25.74 -2.61 5.59
N ALA A 328 24.43 -2.63 5.88
CA ALA A 328 23.57 -3.79 5.68
C ALA A 328 23.18 -4.05 4.21
N LEU A 329 23.47 -3.11 3.28
CA LEU A 329 23.22 -3.33 1.86
C LEU A 329 24.02 -4.55 1.34
N PRO A 330 23.45 -5.34 0.39
CA PRO A 330 24.06 -6.57 -0.09
C PRO A 330 25.52 -6.38 -0.46
N LYS A 331 26.40 -7.17 0.16
CA LYS A 331 27.81 -7.30 -0.23
C LYS A 331 27.92 -8.38 -1.31
N GLY A 332 28.87 -8.23 -2.23
CA GLY A 332 29.11 -9.20 -3.29
C GLY A 332 29.29 -10.63 -2.76
N LYS A 333 28.90 -11.65 -3.52
CA LYS A 333 29.00 -13.06 -3.06
C LYS A 333 30.42 -13.62 -3.13
N THR A 334 31.32 -12.97 -3.87
CA THR A 334 32.73 -13.36 -4.05
C THR A 334 33.59 -12.11 -4.25
N ASP A 335 34.90 -12.20 -4.00
CA ASP A 335 35.87 -11.11 -4.24
C ASP A 335 35.93 -10.62 -5.70
N LYS A 336 35.34 -11.38 -6.63
CA LYS A 336 35.26 -11.05 -8.07
C LYS A 336 33.90 -10.48 -8.49
N ASP A 337 32.87 -10.59 -7.65
CA ASP A 337 31.49 -10.24 -8.00
C ASP A 337 30.98 -9.19 -7.02
N ASN A 338 31.55 -7.99 -7.15
CA ASN A 338 31.17 -6.84 -6.34
C ASN A 338 29.69 -6.51 -6.56
N SER A 339 28.98 -6.36 -5.45
CA SER A 339 27.62 -5.84 -5.46
C SER A 339 27.59 -4.50 -6.19
N VAL A 340 26.46 -4.16 -6.81
CA VAL A 340 26.33 -2.88 -7.55
C VAL A 340 26.61 -1.68 -6.64
N TRP A 341 26.34 -1.81 -5.34
CA TRP A 341 26.65 -0.79 -4.32
C TRP A 341 28.16 -0.55 -4.13
N ASP A 342 28.98 -1.56 -4.42
CA ASP A 342 30.42 -1.59 -4.16
C ASP A 342 31.26 -1.58 -5.45
N LYS A 343 30.62 -1.36 -6.61
CA LYS A 343 31.34 -1.17 -7.88
C LYS A 343 31.95 0.23 -7.94
N PRO A 344 33.16 0.37 -8.49
CA PRO A 344 33.82 1.66 -8.62
C PRO A 344 33.06 2.55 -9.60
N LEU A 345 32.76 3.77 -9.17
CA LEU A 345 32.22 4.82 -10.03
C LEU A 345 33.35 5.52 -10.79
N LYS A 346 33.07 6.03 -11.98
CA LYS A 346 34.05 6.78 -12.77
C LYS A 346 34.39 8.09 -12.05
N LYS A 347 35.65 8.25 -11.62
CA LYS A 347 36.15 9.42 -10.87
C LYS A 347 35.92 10.75 -11.62
N ASP A 348 35.92 10.74 -12.95
CA ASP A 348 35.88 11.94 -13.80
C ASP A 348 34.54 12.72 -13.77
N ILE A 349 33.48 12.13 -13.20
CA ILE A 349 32.12 12.69 -13.25
C ILE A 349 31.63 13.13 -11.86
N LEU A 350 32.27 12.67 -10.77
CA LEU A 350 31.79 12.95 -9.42
C LEU A 350 32.20 14.38 -8.96
N PRO A 351 31.28 15.14 -8.34
CA PRO A 351 31.63 16.41 -7.70
C PRO A 351 32.59 16.16 -6.52
N SER A 352 33.52 17.10 -6.28
CA SER A 352 34.49 16.99 -5.18
C SER A 352 33.80 16.64 -3.85
N PRO A 353 34.38 15.71 -3.06
CA PRO A 353 33.86 15.39 -1.74
C PRO A 353 33.81 16.65 -0.87
N ARG A 354 32.86 16.71 0.06
CA ARG A 354 32.76 17.82 1.05
C ARG A 354 33.88 17.77 2.11
N MET A 355 34.75 16.77 2.08
CA MET A 355 35.86 16.56 3.02
C MET A 355 37.17 16.33 2.26
N PRO A 356 38.34 16.68 2.84
CA PRO A 356 39.62 16.43 2.21
C PRO A 356 39.84 14.92 2.03
N ALA A 357 40.23 14.52 0.83
CA ALA A 357 40.56 13.14 0.50
C ALA A 357 41.73 12.68 1.38
N SER A 358 41.53 11.61 2.16
CA SER A 358 42.63 10.81 2.69
C SER A 358 43.44 10.24 1.51
N GLU A 359 44.76 10.27 1.59
CA GLU A 359 45.73 9.91 0.52
C GLU A 359 45.70 8.45 0.05
N ASP A 360 44.72 7.64 0.47
CA ASP A 360 44.55 6.27 -0.02
C ASP A 360 43.73 6.26 -1.32
N ASP A 361 44.22 5.55 -2.33
CA ASP A 361 43.70 5.43 -3.70
C ASP A 361 42.36 4.67 -3.77
N ASP A 362 41.35 5.21 -3.09
CA ASP A 362 40.10 4.52 -2.82
C ASP A 362 39.06 5.00 -3.86
N THR A 363 38.80 4.16 -4.85
CA THR A 363 37.81 4.46 -5.90
C THR A 363 36.43 4.64 -5.29
N PRO A 364 35.73 5.77 -5.56
CA PRO A 364 34.44 6.04 -4.93
C PRO A 364 33.42 5.00 -5.38
N THR A 365 32.84 4.28 -4.44
CA THR A 365 31.71 3.37 -4.68
C THR A 365 30.39 4.08 -4.41
N LEU A 366 29.29 3.55 -4.97
CA LEU A 366 27.97 4.10 -4.69
C LEU A 366 27.65 4.10 -3.19
N ARG A 367 28.04 3.05 -2.46
CA ARG A 367 27.86 2.98 -1.00
C ARG A 367 28.61 4.10 -0.28
N LYS A 368 29.86 4.40 -0.70
CA LYS A 368 30.67 5.49 -0.11
C LYS A 368 30.07 6.86 -0.40
N VAL A 369 29.64 7.10 -1.65
CA VAL A 369 28.93 8.34 -2.03
C VAL A 369 27.67 8.54 -1.19
N LEU A 370 26.87 7.48 -0.98
CA LEU A 370 25.67 7.58 -0.13
C LEU A 370 26.01 7.88 1.33
N LYS A 371 27.11 7.32 1.87
CA LYS A 371 27.58 7.64 3.24
C LYS A 371 28.04 9.08 3.37
N ASP A 372 28.78 9.59 2.37
CA ASP A 372 29.27 10.97 2.37
C ASP A 372 28.13 11.99 2.28
N GLU A 373 27.01 11.64 1.61
CA GLU A 373 25.81 12.49 1.52
C GLU A 373 24.97 12.47 2.81
N ILE A 374 25.04 11.40 3.60
CA ILE A 374 24.38 11.32 4.92
C ILE A 374 25.07 12.21 5.94
N ASN A 375 26.41 12.32 5.85
CA ASN A 375 27.23 12.93 6.89
C ASN A 375 26.93 14.45 7.02
N GLY A 376 26.03 14.78 7.94
CA GLY A 376 25.60 16.14 8.26
C GLY A 376 24.26 16.61 7.66
N GLN A 377 23.48 15.76 6.97
CA GLN A 377 22.22 16.16 6.33
C GLN A 377 21.06 15.14 6.47
N GLU A 378 20.83 14.61 7.68
CA GLU A 378 19.76 13.62 7.94
C GLU A 378 18.36 14.09 7.46
N ASP A 379 18.03 15.36 7.67
CA ASP A 379 16.74 15.95 7.28
C ASP A 379 16.53 15.98 5.75
N MET A 380 17.62 15.87 4.98
CA MET A 380 17.59 15.94 3.52
C MET A 380 17.71 14.56 2.85
N TRP A 381 17.98 13.50 3.62
CA TRP A 381 18.14 12.14 3.10
C TRP A 381 16.98 11.69 2.22
N ARG A 382 15.75 11.89 2.71
CA ARG A 382 14.55 11.52 1.97
C ARG A 382 14.46 12.23 0.62
N LYS A 383 14.70 13.54 0.60
CA LYS A 383 14.65 14.36 -0.62
C LYS A 383 15.77 13.98 -1.59
N PHE A 384 16.96 13.68 -1.06
CA PHE A 384 18.10 13.20 -1.82
C PHE A 384 17.80 11.86 -2.51
N CYS A 385 17.32 10.85 -1.78
CA CYS A 385 16.95 9.55 -2.35
C CYS A 385 15.84 9.66 -3.40
N GLU A 386 14.86 10.53 -3.18
CA GLU A 386 13.79 10.77 -4.15
C GLU A 386 14.32 11.44 -5.43
N ALA A 387 15.17 12.46 -5.30
CA ALA A 387 15.74 13.16 -6.43
C ALA A 387 16.70 12.27 -7.23
N LEU A 388 17.61 11.54 -6.57
CA LEU A 388 18.52 10.61 -7.23
C LEU A 388 17.79 9.45 -7.90
N GLY A 389 16.77 8.90 -7.24
CA GLY A 389 15.93 7.88 -7.82
C GLY A 389 15.21 8.36 -9.09
N ASN A 390 14.69 9.59 -9.09
CA ASN A 390 14.05 10.16 -10.27
C ASN A 390 15.05 10.40 -11.41
N SER A 391 16.24 10.93 -11.12
CA SER A 391 17.29 11.11 -12.15
C SER A 391 17.74 9.80 -12.78
N LEU A 392 17.78 8.70 -12.03
CA LEU A 392 18.06 7.37 -12.59
C LEU A 392 16.93 6.82 -13.45
N TYR A 393 15.69 7.19 -13.17
CA TYR A 393 14.55 6.88 -14.03
C TYR A 393 14.60 7.64 -15.35
N ASP A 394 15.00 8.90 -15.32
CA ASP A 394 15.15 9.73 -16.52
C ASP A 394 16.27 9.22 -17.45
N LEU A 395 17.28 8.54 -16.90
CA LEU A 395 18.36 7.88 -17.65
C LEU A 395 18.04 6.46 -18.12
N SER A 396 16.91 5.86 -17.69
CA SER A 396 16.55 4.45 -17.96
C SER A 396 15.61 4.25 -19.14
#